data_AF-A0A926ANG2-F1
#
_entry.id   AF-A0A926ANG2-F1
#
_cell.length_a   1.000
_cell.length_b   1.000
_cell.length_c   1.000
_cell.angle_alpha   90.00
_cell.angle_beta   90.00
_cell.angle_gamma   90.00
#
_symmetry.space_group_name_H-M   'P 1'
#
loop_
_entity.id
_entity.type
_entity.pdbx_description
1 polymer ?
#
loop_
_entity_poly.entity_id
_entity_poly.type
_entity_poly.pdbx_seq_one_letter_code
_entity_poly.pdbx_strand_id
1 'polypeptide(L)' 'MEQGLEEGLQQGLEEGLERGEKVKAEEMTKMMNKEGEAIEKIIKYTGSFKEEIEKL' A
#
# COMPACT_ATOMS: atom_id res chain seq x y z
N MET A 1 -2.03 -11.58 -32.26
CA MET A 1 -2.33 -10.18 -31.89
C MET A 1 -3.12 -10.11 -30.60
N GLU A 2 -4.11 -10.97 -30.40
CA GLU A 2 -4.92 -11.01 -29.16
C GLU A 2 -4.10 -11.31 -27.89
N GLN A 3 -3.11 -12.20 -27.96
CA GLN A 3 -2.27 -12.56 -26.81
C GLN A 3 -1.51 -11.36 -26.21
N GLY A 4 -0.93 -10.49 -27.04
CA GLY A 4 -0.20 -9.32 -26.55
C GLY A 4 -1.10 -8.27 -25.90
N LEU A 5 -2.37 -8.18 -26.30
CA LEU A 5 -3.34 -7.29 -25.66
C LEU A 5 -3.78 -7.85 -24.30
N GLU A 6 -4.02 -9.16 -24.22
CA GLU A 6 -4.39 -9.85 -22.98
C GLU A 6 -3.27 -9.77 -21.93
N GLU A 7 -2.03 -10.03 -22.34
CA GLU A 7 -0.84 -9.89 -21.47
C GLU A 7 -0.67 -8.44 -20.98
N GLY A 8 -0.81 -7.45 -21.87
CA GLY A 8 -0.70 -6.04 -21.50
C GLY A 8 -1.80 -5.58 -20.53
N LEU A 9 -3.03 -6.07 -20.69
CA LEU A 9 -4.14 -5.79 -19.77
C LEU A 9 -3.91 -6.44 -18.40
N GLN A 10 -3.44 -7.68 -18.38
CA GLN A 10 -3.15 -8.39 -17.13
C GLN A 10 -2.04 -7.69 -16.33
N GLN A 11 -0.95 -7.32 -16.99
CA GLN A 11 0.16 -6.58 -16.36
C GLN A 11 -0.30 -5.22 -15.83
N GLY A 12 -1.05 -4.46 -16.63
CA GLY A 12 -1.57 -3.16 -16.21
C GLY A 12 -2.52 -3.25 -15.02
N LEU A 13 -3.34 -4.30 -14.95
CA LEU A 13 -4.23 -4.56 -13.82
C LEU A 13 -3.44 -4.91 -12.55
N GLU A 14 -2.46 -5.81 -12.66
CA GLU A 14 -1.62 -6.23 -11.54
C GLU A 14 -0.82 -5.04 -10.97
N GLU A 15 -0.17 -4.25 -11.84
CA GLU A 15 0.52 -3.03 -11.42
C GLU A 15 -0.42 -2.01 -10.77
N GLY A 16 -1.63 -1.85 -11.31
CA GLY A 16 -2.63 -0.94 -10.76
C GLY A 16 -3.07 -1.35 -9.36
N LEU A 17 -3.31 -2.64 -9.14
CA LEU A 17 -3.69 -3.20 -7.84
C LEU A 17 -2.56 -3.04 -6.82
N GLU A 18 -1.33 -3.42 -7.18
CA GLU A 18 -0.18 -3.31 -6.28
C GLU A 18 0.09 -1.85 -5.87
N ARG A 19 0.02 -0.91 -6.82
CA ARG A 19 0.18 0.53 -6.53
C ARG A 19 -0.96 1.04 -5.63
N GLY A 20 -2.19 0.63 -5.90
CA GLY A 20 -3.36 1.01 -5.09
C GLY A 20 -3.24 0.53 -3.65
N GLU A 21 -2.81 -0.72 -3.44
CA GLU A 21 -2.61 -1.28 -2.10
C GLU A 21 -1.51 -0.55 -1.34
N LYS A 22 -0.37 -0.24 -1.99
CA LYS A 22 0.72 0.54 -1.38
C LYS A 22 0.27 1.94 -0.97
N VAL A 23 -0.39 2.68 -1.86
CA VAL A 23 -0.88 4.04 -1.57
C VAL A 23 -1.86 4.02 -0.39
N LYS A 24 -2.80 3.07 -0.38
CA LYS A 24 -3.78 2.93 0.70
C LYS A 24 -3.10 2.63 2.04
N ALA A 25 -2.12 1.73 2.05
CA ALA A 25 -1.36 1.40 3.26
C ALA A 25 -0.61 2.64 3.79
N GLU A 26 0.07 3.38 2.92
CA GLU A 26 0.79 4.60 3.30
C GLU A 26 -0.14 5.70 3.85
N GLU A 27 -1.28 5.95 3.20
CA GLU A 27 -2.25 6.95 3.65
C GLU A 27 -2.84 6.59 5.01
N MET A 28 -3.17 5.31 5.21
CA MET A 28 -3.67 4.80 6.48
C MET A 28 -2.61 4.94 7.57
N THR A 29 -1.35 4.59 7.29
CA THR A 29 -0.24 4.74 8.24
C THR A 29 -0.05 6.19 8.66
N LYS A 30 -0.05 7.13 7.70
CA LYS A 30 0.05 8.58 7.97
C LYS A 30 -1.11 9.09 8.80
N MET A 31 -2.33 8.66 8.49
CA MET A 31 -3.55 9.06 9.22
C MET A 31 -3.49 8.58 10.67
N MET A 32 -3.22 7.29 10.89
CA MET A 32 -3.17 6.73 12.24
C MET A 32 -2.02 7.30 13.08
N ASN A 33 -0.85 7.55 12.47
CA ASN A 33 0.26 8.21 13.16
C ASN A 33 -0.13 9.63 13.59
N LYS A 34 -0.81 10.39 12.71
CA LYS A 34 -1.31 11.73 13.01
C LYS A 34 -2.37 11.73 14.13
N GLU A 35 -3.18 10.68 14.22
CA GLU A 35 -4.15 10.50 15.31
C GLU A 35 -3.51 10.04 16.63
N GLY A 36 -2.19 9.80 16.66
CA GLY A 36 -1.46 9.37 17.85
C GLY A 36 -1.72 7.91 18.22
N GLU A 37 -2.14 7.09 17.26
CA GLU A 37 -2.33 5.66 17.48
C GLU A 37 -1.02 4.96 17.81
N ALA A 38 -1.09 3.88 18.59
CA ALA A 38 0.09 3.11 18.95
C ALA A 38 0.75 2.47 17.72
N ILE A 39 2.08 2.52 17.64
CA ILE A 39 2.87 1.94 16.52
C ILE A 39 2.48 0.49 16.24
N GLU A 40 2.29 -0.34 17.27
CA GLU A 40 1.89 -1.74 17.15
C GLU A 40 0.53 -1.90 16.45
N LYS A 41 -0.40 -0.97 16.73
CA LYS A 41 -1.72 -0.94 16.09
C LYS A 41 -1.58 -0.53 14.62
N ILE A 42 -0.75 0.48 14.33
CA ILE A 42 -0.48 0.91 12.95
C ILE A 42 0.09 -0.26 12.14
N ILE A 43 1.15 -0.92 12.63
CA ILE A 43 1.75 -2.11 11.99
C ILE A 43 0.68 -3.19 11.71
N LYS A 44 -0.17 -3.48 12.70
CA LYS A 44 -1.21 -4.51 12.57
C LYS A 44 -2.22 -4.22 11.45
N TYR A 45 -2.59 -2.96 11.25
CA TYR A 45 -3.65 -2.60 10.31
C TYR A 45 -3.13 -2.23 8.91
N THR A 46 -1.91 -1.73 8.81
CA THR A 46 -1.34 -1.26 7.53
C THR A 46 -0.29 -2.19 6.97
N GLY A 47 0.29 -3.06 7.80
CA GLY A 47 1.42 -3.91 7.43
C GLY A 47 2.73 -3.14 7.25
N SER A 48 2.76 -1.83 7.56
CA SER A 48 3.98 -1.02 7.48
C SER A 48 5.00 -1.44 8.52
N PHE A 49 6.28 -1.24 8.19
CA PHE A 49 7.37 -1.51 9.12
C PHE A 49 7.50 -0.40 10.15
N LYS A 50 7.96 -0.77 11.34
CA LYS A 50 8.17 0.18 12.44
C LYS A 50 9.10 1.33 12.02
N GLU A 51 10.17 1.02 11.31
CA GLU A 51 11.15 2.01 10.85
C GLU A 51 10.57 2.99 9.82
N GLU A 52 9.54 2.59 9.06
CA GLU A 52 8.84 3.48 8.13
C GLU A 52 7.93 4.44 8.89
N ILE A 53 7.22 3.92 9.89
CA ILE A 53 6.32 4.70 10.76
C ILE A 53 7.11 5.75 11.55
N GLU A 54 8.26 5.38 12.11
CA GLU A 54 9.12 6.30 12.88
C GLU A 54 9.76 7.41 12.04
N LYS A 55 9.74 7.29 10.70
CA LYS A 55 10.27 8.30 9.76
C LYS A 55 9.21 9.25 9.20
N LEU A 56 7.93 9.01 9.50
CA LEU A 56 6.82 9.88 9.10
C LEU A 56 6.74 11.13 9.97
#